data_AF-A0A3C1FYB6-F1
#
_entry.id   AF-A0A3C1FYB6-F1
#
_cell.length_a   1.000
_cell.length_b   1.000
_cell.length_c   1.000
_cell.angle_alpha   90.00
_cell.angle_beta   90.00
_cell.angle_gamma   90.00
#
_symmetry.space_group_name_H-M   'P 1'
#
loop_
_entity.id
_entity.type
_entity.pdbx_description
1 polymer ?
#
loop_
_entity_poly.entity_id
_entity_poly.type
_entity_poly.pdbx_seq_one_letter_code
_entity_poly.pdbx_strand_id
1 'polypeptide(L)'
;MVSDLFDDHIPDRPEVSSGIVLPKIDKEDTSLDRLKNLEEKIAGAISKVKALKEDKILLERRIKELEEQLNEKNQEVERLSSEKFSVKRQVEDLLTELETLDLG
;
A
#
# COMPACT_ATOMS: atom_id res chain seq x y z
N MET A 1 1.61 -40.71 -94.78
CA MET A 1 0.16 -40.45 -94.70
C MET A 1 -0.08 -39.73 -93.39
N VAL A 2 -0.61 -38.52 -93.51
CA VAL A 2 -1.12 -37.68 -92.42
C VAL A 2 -2.45 -38.22 -91.89
N SER A 3 -2.92 -37.67 -90.76
CA SER A 3 -4.12 -37.98 -89.93
C SER A 3 -3.74 -38.90 -88.76
N ASP A 4 -3.78 -38.53 -87.48
CA ASP A 4 -4.72 -37.70 -86.70
C ASP A 4 -3.91 -36.98 -85.58
N LEU A 5 -3.93 -35.69 -85.25
CA LEU A 5 -4.92 -34.60 -85.17
C LEU A 5 -6.03 -34.79 -84.11
N PHE A 6 -5.63 -34.57 -82.86
CA PHE A 6 -6.43 -34.32 -81.64
C PHE A 6 -7.30 -35.47 -81.10
N ASP A 7 -6.79 -36.16 -80.08
CA ASP A 7 -7.63 -36.79 -79.06
C ASP A 7 -7.26 -36.16 -77.70
N ASP A 8 -8.09 -35.22 -77.27
CA ASP A 8 -8.01 -34.52 -75.99
C ASP A 8 -8.41 -35.49 -74.87
N HIS A 9 -7.44 -36.23 -74.33
CA HIS A 9 -7.60 -36.87 -73.02
C HIS A 9 -6.78 -36.10 -71.98
N ILE A 10 -7.43 -35.10 -71.37
CA ILE A 10 -6.94 -34.40 -70.19
C ILE A 10 -6.84 -35.44 -69.05
N PRO A 11 -5.66 -35.70 -68.48
CA PRO A 11 -5.55 -36.59 -67.33
C PRO A 11 -6.17 -35.92 -66.11
N ASP A 12 -7.00 -36.67 -65.37
CA ASP A 12 -7.65 -36.26 -64.12
C ASP A 12 -6.67 -35.52 -63.21
N ARG A 13 -6.84 -34.19 -63.12
CA ARG A 13 -6.16 -33.41 -62.09
C ARG A 13 -6.81 -33.77 -60.76
N PRO A 14 -6.04 -34.16 -59.73
CA PRO A 14 -6.61 -34.27 -58.39
C PRO A 14 -7.10 -32.88 -57.98
N GLU A 15 -8.39 -32.78 -57.65
CA GLU A 15 -8.96 -31.58 -57.07
C GLU A 15 -8.21 -31.28 -55.76
N VAL A 16 -7.29 -30.32 -55.83
CA VAL A 16 -6.72 -29.69 -54.66
C VAL A 16 -7.83 -28.84 -54.08
N SER A 17 -8.65 -29.45 -53.22
CA SER A 17 -9.51 -28.72 -52.30
C SER A 17 -8.58 -27.91 -51.39
N SER A 18 -8.25 -26.70 -51.84
CA SER A 18 -7.73 -25.63 -50.99
C SER A 18 -8.85 -25.16 -50.06
N GLY A 19 -9.31 -26.07 -49.20
CA GLY A 19 -9.91 -25.71 -47.93
C GLY A 19 -8.79 -25.23 -47.02
N ILE A 20 -8.46 -23.93 -47.10
CA ILE A 20 -7.87 -23.25 -45.95
C ILE A 20 -8.92 -23.37 -44.85
N VAL A 21 -8.80 -24.39 -44.00
CA VAL A 21 -9.43 -24.37 -42.68
C VAL A 21 -8.70 -23.26 -41.95
N LEU A 22 -9.27 -22.05 -42.03
CA LEU A 22 -8.89 -20.96 -41.15
C LEU A 22 -9.04 -21.51 -39.72
N PRO A 23 -7.98 -21.56 -38.91
CA PRO A 23 -8.17 -21.73 -37.48
C PRO A 23 -9.06 -20.57 -37.06
N LYS A 24 -10.21 -20.87 -36.46
CA LYS A 24 -10.93 -19.86 -35.67
C LYS A 24 -10.00 -19.54 -34.51
N ILE A 25 -9.16 -18.53 -34.70
CA ILE A 25 -8.20 -18.10 -33.69
C ILE A 25 -9.00 -17.68 -32.47
N ASP A 26 -8.70 -18.35 -31.36
CA ASP A 26 -9.19 -18.19 -29.99
C ASP A 26 -8.87 -16.79 -29.40
N LYS A 27 -9.35 -15.73 -30.07
CA LYS A 27 -9.15 -14.34 -29.63
C LYS A 27 -10.07 -13.97 -28.46
N GLU A 28 -11.18 -14.69 -28.30
CA GLU A 28 -12.13 -14.46 -27.20
C GLU A 28 -11.63 -15.05 -25.88
N ASP A 29 -11.04 -16.26 -25.89
CA ASP A 29 -10.57 -16.94 -24.69
C ASP A 29 -9.41 -16.16 -24.02
N THR A 30 -8.48 -15.66 -24.84
CA THR A 30 -7.37 -14.81 -24.37
C THR A 30 -7.79 -13.42 -23.88
N SER A 31 -8.91 -12.88 -24.38
CA SER A 31 -9.46 -11.59 -23.93
C SER A 31 -10.21 -11.73 -22.60
N LEU A 32 -10.92 -12.84 -22.44
CA LEU A 32 -11.66 -13.18 -21.23
C LEU A 32 -10.71 -13.48 -20.05
N ASP A 33 -9.61 -14.18 -20.29
CA ASP A 33 -8.58 -14.42 -19.27
C ASP A 33 -7.88 -13.14 -18.79
N ARG A 34 -7.62 -12.21 -19.72
CA ARG A 34 -7.09 -10.88 -19.37
C ARG A 34 -8.08 -10.09 -18.52
N LEU A 35 -9.37 -10.18 -18.85
CA LEU A 35 -10.42 -9.50 -18.09
C LEU A 35 -10.50 -10.06 -16.66
N LYS A 36 -10.53 -11.39 -16.48
CA LYS A 36 -10.49 -12.04 -15.16
C LYS A 36 -9.28 -11.61 -14.34
N ASN A 37 -8.09 -11.55 -14.96
CA ASN A 37 -6.87 -11.12 -14.28
C ASN A 37 -6.95 -9.66 -13.81
N LEU A 38 -7.55 -8.77 -14.62
CA LEU A 38 -7.80 -7.38 -14.24
C LEU A 38 -8.80 -7.30 -13.10
N GLU A 39 -9.88 -8.09 -13.12
CA GLU A 39 -10.86 -8.15 -12.04
C GLU A 39 -10.22 -8.60 -10.72
N GLU A 40 -9.38 -9.63 -10.74
CA GLU A 40 -8.63 -10.09 -9.56
C GLU A 40 -7.67 -9.01 -9.02
N LYS A 41 -6.95 -8.32 -9.91
CA LYS A 41 -6.07 -7.22 -9.53
C LYS A 41 -6.83 -6.04 -8.93
N ILE A 42 -7.98 -5.70 -9.49
CA ILE A 42 -8.86 -4.64 -8.98
C ILE A 42 -9.38 -5.04 -7.60
N ALA A 43 -9.85 -6.28 -7.43
CA ALA A 43 -10.29 -6.79 -6.13
C ALA A 43 -9.17 -6.75 -5.07
N GLY A 44 -7.95 -7.17 -5.46
CA GLY A 44 -6.77 -7.09 -4.60
C GLY A 44 -6.40 -5.66 -4.22
N ALA A 45 -6.44 -4.73 -5.18
CA ALA A 45 -6.19 -3.31 -4.92
C ALA A 45 -7.23 -2.70 -3.97
N ILE A 46 -8.52 -3.02 -4.16
CA ILE A 46 -9.61 -2.58 -3.29
C ILE A 46 -9.40 -3.11 -1.87
N SER A 47 -9.07 -4.40 -1.72
CA SER A 47 -8.80 -5.01 -0.43
C SER A 47 -7.63 -4.31 0.29
N LYS A 48 -6.52 -4.07 -0.42
CA LYS A 48 -5.36 -3.36 0.12
C LYS A 48 -5.70 -1.93 0.54
N VAL A 49 -6.51 -1.21 -0.23
CA VAL A 49 -6.96 0.15 0.12
C VAL A 49 -7.82 0.13 1.38
N LYS A 50 -8.66 -0.88 1.59
CA LYS A 50 -9.45 -1.01 2.82
C LYS A 50 -8.55 -1.22 4.05
N ALA A 51 -7.63 -2.17 3.96
CA ALA A 51 -6.66 -2.43 5.04
C ALA A 51 -5.85 -1.17 5.38
N LEU A 52 -5.32 -0.47 4.36
CA LEU A 52 -4.56 0.77 4.59
C LEU A 52 -5.40 1.90 5.21
N LYS A 53 -6.71 1.96 4.92
CA LYS A 53 -7.60 2.93 5.57
C LYS A 53 -7.81 2.60 7.04
N GLU A 54 -7.97 1.32 7.38
CA GLU A 54 -8.09 0.87 8.76
C GLU A 54 -6.80 1.12 9.54
N ASP A 55 -5.64 0.77 8.97
CA ASP A 55 -4.33 1.02 9.56
C ASP A 55 -4.10 2.52 9.78
N LYS A 56 -4.46 3.36 8.81
CA LYS A 56 -4.39 4.82 8.94
C LYS A 56 -5.20 5.31 10.14
N ILE A 57 -6.44 4.85 10.30
CA ILE A 57 -7.30 5.25 11.42
C ILE A 57 -6.70 4.82 12.77
N LEU A 58 -6.13 3.61 12.84
CA LEU A 58 -5.47 3.11 14.06
C LEU A 58 -4.23 3.95 14.40
N LEU A 59 -3.41 4.28 13.40
CA LEU A 59 -2.23 5.13 13.57
C LEU A 59 -2.61 6.55 13.99
N GLU A 60 -3.64 7.15 13.40
CA GLU A 60 -4.14 8.48 13.80
C GLU A 60 -4.61 8.50 15.26
N ARG A 61 -5.32 7.46 15.72
CA ARG A 61 -5.69 7.32 17.14
C ARG A 61 -4.45 7.20 18.02
N ARG A 62 -3.48 6.38 17.62
CA ARG A 62 -2.26 6.17 18.39
C ARG A 62 -1.43 7.45 18.52
N ILE A 63 -1.34 8.24 17.46
CA ILE A 63 -0.68 9.55 17.47
C ILE A 63 -1.35 10.45 18.52
N LYS A 64 -2.68 10.56 18.48
CA LYS A 64 -3.43 11.39 19.42
C LYS A 64 -3.21 10.97 20.88
N GLU A 65 -3.25 9.67 21.17
CA GLU A 65 -2.97 9.15 22.51
C GLU A 65 -1.55 9.50 22.99
N LEU A 66 -0.56 9.41 22.09
CA LEU A 66 0.83 9.72 22.42
C LEU A 66 1.04 11.23 22.63
N GLU A 67 0.37 12.07 21.85
CA GLU A 67 0.38 13.53 22.03
C GLU A 67 -0.22 13.93 23.39
N GLU A 68 -1.32 13.30 23.80
CA GLU A 68 -1.94 13.53 25.11
C GLU A 68 -1.02 13.12 26.26
N GLN A 69 -0.43 11.91 26.18
CA GLN A 69 0.55 11.44 27.17
C GLN A 69 1.78 12.34 27.24
N LEU A 70 2.28 12.82 26.11
CA LEU A 70 3.41 13.75 26.07
C LEU A 70 3.06 15.07 26.77
N ASN A 71 1.87 15.60 26.51
CA ASN A 71 1.40 16.82 27.14
C ASN A 71 1.27 16.65 28.67
N GLU A 72 0.67 15.55 29.14
CA GLU A 72 0.59 15.24 30.58
C GLU A 72 1.97 15.18 31.23
N LYS A 73 2.92 14.49 30.59
CA LYS A 73 4.29 14.38 31.10
C LYS A 73 5.02 15.71 31.13
N ASN A 74 4.82 16.58 30.14
CA ASN A 74 5.39 17.92 30.14
C ASN A 74 4.85 18.77 31.30
N GLN A 75 3.53 18.75 31.52
CA GLN A 75 2.92 19.46 32.65
C GLN A 75 3.45 18.97 34.00
N GLU A 76 3.63 17.65 34.15
CA GLU A 76 4.20 17.08 35.36
C GLU A 76 5.66 17.49 35.58
N VAL A 77 6.47 17.54 34.51
CA VAL A 77 7.86 18.04 34.58
C VAL A 77 7.89 19.51 35.00
N GLU A 78 7.04 20.35 34.43
CA GLU A 78 6.94 21.77 34.80
C GLU A 78 6.53 21.95 36.27
N ARG A 79 5.55 21.16 36.72
CA ARG A 79 5.11 21.14 38.12
C ARG A 79 6.24 20.76 39.06
N LEU A 80 6.92 19.65 38.81
CA LEU A 80 8.03 19.17 39.62
C LEU A 80 9.22 20.13 39.60
N SER A 81 9.50 20.77 38.45
CA SER A 81 10.56 21.77 38.35
C SER A 81 10.25 23.01 39.21
N SER A 82 9.00 23.46 39.21
CA SER A 82 8.53 24.58 40.02
C SER A 82 8.59 24.24 41.52
N GLU A 83 8.14 23.04 41.89
CA GLU A 83 8.21 22.54 43.26
C GLU A 83 9.67 22.44 43.75
N LYS A 84 10.57 21.87 42.93
CA LYS A 84 12.01 21.80 43.21
C LYS A 84 12.60 23.19 43.44
N PHE A 85 12.25 24.17 42.62
CA PHE A 85 12.74 25.54 42.76
C PHE A 85 12.25 26.17 44.07
N SER A 86 10.97 25.97 44.41
CA SER A 86 10.40 26.46 45.67
C SER A 86 11.09 25.85 46.88
N VAL A 87 11.28 24.53 46.90
CA VAL A 87 11.98 23.84 47.99
C VAL A 87 13.43 24.30 48.10
N LYS A 88 14.13 24.44 46.97
CA LYS A 88 15.51 24.95 46.95
C LYS A 88 15.59 26.33 47.62
N ARG A 89 14.69 27.25 47.26
CA ARG A 89 14.65 28.58 47.85
C ARG A 89 14.37 28.55 49.35
N GLN A 90 13.41 27.74 49.78
CA GLN A 90 13.12 27.57 51.21
C GLN A 90 14.34 27.05 51.98
N VAL A 91 15.12 26.14 51.40
CA VAL A 91 16.36 25.64 52.02
C VAL A 91 17.43 26.75 52.09
N GLU A 92 17.62 27.53 51.02
CA GLU A 92 18.57 28.66 51.00
C GLU A 92 18.20 29.74 52.03
N ASP A 93 16.92 30.08 52.14
CA ASP A 93 16.41 31.05 53.11
C ASP A 93 16.68 30.55 54.55
N LEU A 94 16.37 29.28 54.86
CA LEU A 94 16.64 28.67 56.17
C LEU A 94 18.13 28.60 56.52
N LEU A 95 18.99 28.29 55.54
CA LEU A 95 20.45 28.29 55.77
C LEU A 95 20.95 29.68 56.11
N THR A 96 20.45 30.71 55.41
CA THR A 96 20.79 32.10 55.69
C THR A 96 20.34 32.50 57.10
N GLU A 97 19.12 32.13 57.51
CA GLU A 97 18.63 32.37 58.87
C GLU A 97 19.53 31.70 59.93
N LEU A 98 19.95 30.45 59.72
CA LEU A 98 20.87 29.76 60.62
C LEU A 98 22.24 30.45 60.72
N GLU A 99 22.82 30.87 59.60
CA GLU A 99 24.08 31.61 59.58
C GLU A 99 23.98 32.92 60.37
N THR A 100 22.85 33.63 60.27
CA THR A 100 22.64 34.86 61.04
C THR A 100 22.51 34.62 62.54
N LEU A 101 21.98 33.46 62.95
CA LEU A 101 21.87 33.09 64.36
C LEU A 101 23.20 32.63 64.96
N ASP A 102 24.04 31.94 64.20
CA ASP A 102 25.37 31.50 64.65
C ASP A 102 26.37 32.67 64.79
N LEU A 103 26.15 33.77 64.07
CA LEU A 103 26.98 34.98 64.11
C LEU A 103 26.51 36.03 65.13
N GLY A 104 25.37 35.80 65.81
CA GLY A 104 24.73 36.72 66.76
C GLY A 104 25.10 36.52 68.22
#